data_AF-A0A7V9UKG7-F1
#
_entry.id   AF-A0A7V9UKG7-F1
#
_cell.length_a   1.000
_cell.length_b   1.000
_cell.length_c   1.000
_cell.angle_alpha   90.00
_cell.angle_beta   90.00
_cell.angle_gamma   90.00
#
_symmetry.space_group_name_H-M   'P 1'
#
loop_
_entity.id
_entity.type
_entity.pdbx_description
1 polymer ?
#
loop_
_entity_poly.entity_id
_entity_poly.type
_entity_poly.pdbx_seq_one_letter_code
_entity_poly.pdbx_strand_id
1 'polypeptide(L)' 'MPIYDVSVSISAATPAYPGDPGIEIRQWAAIADGDAANVSLLHFGAHTGTHVDAPS' A
#
# COMPACT_ATOMS: atom_id res chain seq x y z
N MET A 1 0.95 0.98 -29.39
CA MET A 1 1.88 1.77 -28.55
C MET A 1 2.00 1.03 -27.23
N PRO A 2 3.20 0.58 -26.82
CA PRO A 2 3.37 -0.16 -25.56
C PRO A 2 3.17 0.76 -24.35
N ILE A 3 2.69 0.19 -23.24
CA ILE A 3 2.66 0.85 -21.93
C ILE A 3 3.87 0.37 -21.13
N TYR A 4 4.55 1.29 -20.45
CA TYR A 4 5.64 0.99 -19.52
C TYR A 4 5.19 1.32 -18.11
N ASP A 5 5.33 0.37 -17.20
CA ASP A 5 5.14 0.61 -15.77
C ASP A 5 6.38 1.33 -15.21
N VAL A 6 6.14 2.44 -14.53
CA VAL A 6 7.16 3.30 -13.91
C VAL A 6 6.93 3.45 -12.40
N SER A 7 6.02 2.65 -11.84
CA SER A 7 5.72 2.63 -10.42
C SER A 7 6.57 1.62 -9.66
N VAL A 8 6.89 1.94 -8.42
CA VAL A 8 7.51 0.97 -7.49
C VAL A 8 6.43 0.18 -6.75
N SER A 9 6.68 -1.11 -6.52
CA SER A 9 5.76 -1.94 -5.75
C SER A 9 5.68 -1.50 -4.29
N ILE A 10 4.48 -1.57 -3.71
CA ILE A 10 4.22 -1.27 -2.31
C ILE A 10 4.12 -2.58 -1.52
N SER A 11 4.86 -2.65 -0.42
CA SER A 11 4.89 -3.77 0.52
C SER A 11 5.28 -3.29 1.91
N ALA A 12 5.18 -4.17 2.92
CA ALA A 12 5.69 -3.88 4.27
C ALA A 12 7.21 -3.64 4.32
N ALA A 13 7.96 -4.01 3.27
CA ALA A 13 9.39 -3.76 3.15
C ALA A 13 9.72 -2.48 2.36
N THR A 14 8.72 -1.80 1.79
CA THR A 14 8.94 -0.56 1.06
C THR A 14 9.44 0.51 2.04
N PRO A 15 10.55 1.19 1.73
CA PRO A 15 11.10 2.22 2.63
C PRO A 15 10.09 3.35 2.86
N ALA A 16 9.92 3.74 4.12
CA ALA A 16 9.21 4.95 4.52
C ALA A 16 10.21 6.03 4.94
N TYR A 17 9.80 7.29 4.88
CA TYR A 17 10.63 8.39 5.36
C TYR A 17 10.85 8.26 6.88
N PRO A 18 12.05 8.59 7.42
CA PRO A 18 12.28 8.50 8.85
C PRO A 18 11.30 9.36 9.66
N GLY A 19 10.50 8.71 10.51
CA GLY A 19 9.48 9.34 11.34
C GLY A 19 8.05 9.24 10.81
N ASP A 20 7.88 8.90 9.52
CA ASP A 20 6.56 8.66 8.94
C ASP A 20 6.00 7.28 9.34
N PRO A 21 4.68 7.09 9.25
CA PRO A 21 4.09 5.77 9.40
C PRO A 21 4.69 4.79 8.38
N GLY A 22 5.23 3.67 8.88
CA GLY A 22 5.59 2.54 8.05
C GLY A 22 4.36 1.94 7.36
N ILE A 23 4.60 1.14 6.32
CA ILE A 23 3.51 0.51 5.56
C ILE A 23 3.02 -0.73 6.28
N GLU A 24 1.74 -0.72 6.64
CA GLU A 24 1.07 -1.85 7.25
C GLU A 24 0.01 -2.41 6.31
N ILE A 25 0.10 -3.71 6.05
CA ILE A 25 -0.88 -4.49 5.30
C ILE A 25 -1.36 -5.59 6.23
N ARG A 26 -2.63 -5.53 6.63
CA ARG A 26 -3.21 -6.49 7.58
C ARG A 26 -4.44 -7.13 6.97
N GLN A 27 -4.66 -8.40 7.29
CA GLN A 27 -5.88 -9.11 6.88
C GLN A 27 -7.06 -8.54 7.67
N TRP A 28 -8.09 -8.09 6.96
CA TRP A 28 -9.35 -7.62 7.52
C TRP A 28 -10.41 -8.72 7.51
N ALA A 29 -10.48 -9.49 6.43
CA ALA A 29 -11.36 -10.65 6.25
C ALA A 29 -10.65 -11.71 5.42
N ALA A 30 -10.97 -12.98 5.63
CA ALA A 30 -10.41 -14.07 4.82
C ALA A 30 -11.39 -15.21 4.57
N ILE A 31 -11.33 -15.69 3.32
CA ILE A 31 -12.06 -16.89 2.89
C ILE A 31 -11.65 -18.11 3.74
N ALA A 32 -10.38 -18.17 4.16
CA ALA A 32 -9.89 -19.24 5.03
C ALA A 32 -10.60 -19.27 6.40
N ASP A 33 -11.10 -18.12 6.86
CA ASP A 33 -11.86 -17.97 8.10
C ASP A 33 -13.38 -18.08 7.88
N GLY A 34 -13.81 -18.36 6.64
CA GLY A 34 -15.21 -18.51 6.25
C GLY A 34 -15.88 -17.22 5.73
N ASP A 35 -15.13 -16.14 5.57
CA ASP A 35 -15.67 -14.90 5.00
C ASP A 35 -15.93 -15.02 3.49
N ALA A 36 -16.72 -14.10 2.95
CA ALA A 36 -17.06 -14.07 1.52
C ALA A 36 -15.87 -13.71 0.60
N ALA A 37 -14.81 -13.09 1.15
CA ALA A 37 -13.67 -12.62 0.38
C ALA A 37 -12.41 -12.45 1.25
N ASN A 38 -11.25 -12.39 0.59
CA ASN A 38 -10.03 -11.91 1.22
C ASN A 38 -9.99 -10.38 1.09
N VAL A 39 -9.93 -9.68 2.21
CA VAL A 39 -9.88 -8.22 2.26
C VAL A 39 -8.68 -7.81 3.09
N SER A 40 -7.87 -6.91 2.55
CA SER A 40 -6.73 -6.33 3.27
C SER A 40 -7.03 -4.89 3.67
N LEU A 41 -6.67 -4.52 4.90
CA LEU A 41 -6.57 -3.15 5.33
C LEU A 41 -5.16 -2.64 5.03
N LEU A 42 -5.09 -1.47 4.38
CA LEU A 42 -3.84 -0.78 4.06
C LEU A 42 -3.73 0.50 4.89
N HIS A 43 -2.61 0.69 5.56
CA HIS A 43 -2.31 1.89 6.33
C HIS A 43 -0.87 2.35 6.05
N PHE A 44 -0.73 3.53 5.46
CA PHE A 44 0.55 4.18 5.14
C PHE A 44 0.32 5.66 4.78
N GLY A 45 1.39 6.47 4.81
CA GLY A 45 1.33 7.88 4.44
C GLY A 45 1.20 8.10 2.93
N ALA A 46 0.55 9.19 2.50
CA ALA A 46 0.37 9.50 1.07
C ALA A 46 1.69 9.66 0.29
N HIS A 47 2.77 10.00 0.98
CA HIS A 47 4.12 10.15 0.44
C HIS A 47 4.88 8.81 0.41
N THR A 48 4.21 7.73 -0.02
CA THR A 48 4.77 6.38 -0.08
C THR A 48 4.94 5.93 -1.52
N GLY A 49 6.14 5.44 -1.88
CA GLY A 49 6.42 4.92 -3.22
C GLY A 49 6.25 5.99 -4.31
N THR A 50 5.73 5.58 -5.48
CA THR A 50 5.42 6.50 -6.57
C THR A 50 4.13 7.26 -6.25
N HIS A 51 4.23 8.56 -5.99
CA HIS A 51 3.10 9.39 -5.55
C HIS A 51 3.15 10.79 -6.21
N VAL A 52 2.13 11.60 -5.91
CA VAL A 52 2.04 13.01 -6.30
C VAL A 52 1.61 13.84 -5.10
N ASP A 53 2.18 15.05 -4.99
CA ASP A 53 1.84 15.99 -3.93
C ASP A 53 0.67 16.88 -4.36
N ALA A 54 -0.26 17.13 -3.44
CA ALA A 54 -1.34 18.10 -3.62
C ALA A 54 -1.03 19.41 -2.87
N PRO A 55 -1.56 20.57 -3.33
CA PRO A 55 -1.56 21.80 -2.54
C PRO A 55 -2.33 21.63 -1.22
N SER A 56 -1.96 22.43 -0.22
CA SER A 56 -2.67 22.53 1.07
C SER A 56 -3.82 23.53 1.04
#